data_AF-A0AAJ1M2V8-F1
#
_entry.id   AF-A0AAJ1M2V8-F1
#
_cell.length_a   1.000
_cell.length_b   1.000
_cell.length_c   1.000
_cell.angle_alpha   90.00
_cell.angle_beta   90.00
_cell.angle_gamma   90.00
#
_symmetry.space_group_name_H-M   'P 1'
#
loop_
_entity.id
_entity.type
_entity.pdbx_description
1 polymer ?
#
loop_
_entity_poly.entity_id
_entity_poly.type
_entity_poly.pdbx_seq_one_letter_code
_entity_poly.pdbx_strand_id
1 'polypeptide(L)'
;MMDKYSSHDFGAYQIDSYGNILTASESYHPELLVAGQRLAKLNRRTIDNLKKYFPEEAIERFVTMKPEVFQKLASLLHEALKDPWNHKTEIYLIFRDGFGIGITDATKIIANIPSIASGLSEYLQEYAKIIKDAQKASLEWDRKNLDLKNPNNLHNKIKSAGSYAERILLRTELLYAAVQLADADIEQKVSETEKMITTAEENIKIEVELSRNVIFGLGWALSASERESLMTDLTFEHLWDSGIAETDKSNLKNYKEKMSGFSKSMIQCAQKLVEVDEQGAADIFGSLS
;
A
#
# COMPACT_ATOMS: atom_id res chain seq x y z
N MET A 1 13.94 -8.14 -2.39
CA MET A 1 12.58 -7.60 -2.58
C MET A 1 12.40 -6.41 -1.66
N MET A 2 12.73 -5.20 -2.13
CA MET A 2 12.57 -3.91 -1.43
C MET A 2 12.16 -2.84 -2.47
N ASP A 3 11.33 -3.19 -3.45
CA ASP A 3 10.76 -2.19 -4.39
C ASP A 3 9.40 -1.67 -3.93
N LYS A 4 8.85 -2.24 -2.86
CA LYS A 4 7.52 -1.92 -2.36
C LYS A 4 7.50 -0.79 -1.33
N TYR A 5 8.64 -0.14 -1.06
CA TYR A 5 8.71 1.01 -0.16
C TYR A 5 9.32 2.22 -0.87
N SER A 6 8.49 2.90 -1.65
CA SER A 6 8.83 4.05 -2.49
C SER A 6 8.06 5.27 -1.99
N SER A 7 8.39 6.49 -2.45
CA SER A 7 7.57 7.70 -2.23
C SER A 7 6.08 7.52 -2.59
N HIS A 8 5.76 6.44 -3.32
CA HIS A 8 4.43 5.91 -3.56
C HIS A 8 3.64 5.51 -2.30
N ASP A 9 4.29 5.11 -1.19
CA ASP A 9 3.56 4.63 0.01
C ASP A 9 2.78 5.75 0.68
N PHE A 10 3.29 6.99 0.59
CA PHE A 10 2.62 8.18 1.08
C PHE A 10 1.58 8.73 0.08
N GLY A 11 1.42 8.11 -1.09
CA GLY A 11 0.31 8.37 -2.00
C GLY A 11 0.39 9.65 -2.84
N ALA A 12 1.47 10.44 -2.78
CA ALA A 12 1.59 11.63 -3.62
C ALA A 12 3.03 11.93 -4.01
N TYR A 13 3.42 11.46 -5.20
CA TYR A 13 4.47 12.08 -5.99
C TYR A 13 3.77 12.91 -7.06
N GLN A 14 3.82 14.23 -6.94
CA GLN A 14 3.14 15.14 -7.85
C GLN A 14 4.18 16.04 -8.52
N ILE A 15 3.98 16.23 -9.82
CA ILE A 15 4.75 17.16 -10.64
C ILE A 15 3.75 18.15 -11.18
N ASP A 16 4.08 19.44 -11.14
CA ASP A 16 3.23 20.44 -11.77
C ASP A 16 3.28 20.38 -13.30
N SER A 17 2.46 21.19 -13.94
CA SER A 17 2.43 21.32 -15.39
C SER A 17 3.71 21.89 -16.01
N TYR A 18 4.66 22.35 -15.18
CA TYR A 18 5.94 22.93 -15.59
C TYR A 18 7.12 21.97 -15.36
N GLY A 19 6.85 20.75 -14.89
CA GLY A 19 7.89 19.76 -14.61
C GLY A 19 8.55 19.91 -13.24
N ASN A 20 8.08 20.80 -12.37
CA ASN A 20 8.63 20.96 -11.02
C ASN A 20 8.02 19.93 -10.06
N ILE A 21 8.86 19.41 -9.16
CA ILE A 21 8.42 18.51 -8.08
C ILE A 21 7.68 19.33 -7.03
N LEU A 22 6.43 18.95 -6.75
CA LEU A 22 5.63 19.58 -5.70
C LEU A 22 6.03 19.00 -4.35
N THR A 23 6.40 19.88 -3.42
CA THR A 23 6.91 19.51 -2.09
C THR A 23 5.86 19.79 -1.02
N ALA A 24 5.59 18.78 -0.18
CA ALA A 24 4.69 18.93 0.96
C ALA A 24 5.14 20.05 1.90
N SER A 25 4.20 20.88 2.34
CA SER A 25 4.40 22.03 3.23
C SER A 25 3.18 22.22 4.14
N GLU A 26 3.23 23.19 5.05
CA GLU A 26 2.09 23.50 5.92
C GLU A 26 0.84 23.94 5.12
N SER A 27 1.02 24.50 3.93
CA SER A 27 -0.06 24.96 3.06
C SER A 27 -0.41 24.01 1.91
N TYR A 28 0.43 23.00 1.65
CA TYR A 28 0.29 22.08 0.52
C TYR A 28 0.53 20.64 0.99
N HIS A 29 -0.51 19.80 1.00
CA HIS A 29 -0.46 18.45 1.56
C HIS A 29 0.22 18.36 2.96
N PRO A 30 -0.24 19.14 3.97
CA PRO A 30 0.35 19.17 5.31
C PRO A 30 0.37 17.80 6.01
N GLU A 31 -0.57 16.92 5.69
CA GLU A 31 -0.63 15.55 6.16
C GLU A 31 0.61 14.74 5.78
N LEU A 32 1.17 14.98 4.58
CA LEU A 32 2.37 14.30 4.11
C LEU A 32 3.61 14.83 4.84
N LEU A 33 3.65 16.13 5.12
CA LEU A 33 4.69 16.73 5.95
C LEU A 33 4.68 16.10 7.36
N VAL A 34 3.51 15.96 7.97
CA VAL A 34 3.35 15.30 9.29
C VAL A 34 3.77 13.83 9.22
N ALA A 35 3.38 13.12 8.17
CA ALA A 35 3.74 11.72 7.98
C ALA A 35 5.27 11.55 7.83
N GLY A 36 5.91 12.43 7.06
CA GLY A 36 7.37 12.47 6.92
C GLY A 36 8.09 12.74 8.25
N GLN A 37 7.59 13.67 9.06
CA GLN A 37 8.13 13.92 10.40
C GLN A 37 7.98 12.71 11.33
N ARG A 38 6.83 12.02 11.28
CA ARG A 38 6.60 10.79 12.05
C ARG A 38 7.55 9.67 11.61
N LEU A 39 7.73 9.50 10.29
CA LEU A 39 8.66 8.52 9.74
C LEU A 39 10.12 8.82 10.16
N ALA A 40 10.55 10.07 10.07
CA ALA A 40 11.89 10.48 10.49
C ALA A 40 12.14 10.17 11.98
N LYS A 41 11.16 10.43 12.84
CA LYS A 41 11.23 10.08 14.27
C LYS A 41 11.28 8.56 14.49
N LEU A 42 10.47 7.80 13.76
CA LEU A 42 10.46 6.34 13.80
C LEU A 42 11.83 5.78 13.38
N ASN A 43 12.36 6.22 12.24
CA ASN A 43 13.69 5.83 11.74
C ASN A 43 14.78 6.12 12.76
N ARG A 44 14.80 7.34 13.30
CA ARG A 44 15.79 7.73 14.32
C ARG A 44 15.73 6.81 15.53
N ARG A 45 14.54 6.62 16.11
CA ARG A 45 14.34 5.76 17.28
C ARG A 45 14.76 4.31 17.01
N THR A 46 14.45 3.78 15.83
CA THR A 46 14.83 2.42 15.44
C THR A 46 16.34 2.28 15.27
N ILE A 47 17.00 3.24 14.61
CA ILE A 47 18.46 3.26 14.48
C ILE A 47 19.13 3.36 15.86
N ASP A 48 18.66 4.26 16.73
CA ASP A 48 19.18 4.42 18.09
C ASP A 48 19.02 3.14 18.92
N ASN A 49 17.93 2.39 18.72
CA ASN A 49 17.74 1.08 19.34
C ASN A 49 18.66 0.00 18.76
N LEU A 50 18.87 -0.03 17.45
CA LEU A 50 19.76 -0.99 16.79
C LEU A 50 21.23 -0.75 17.17
N LYS A 51 21.65 0.51 17.34
CA LYS A 51 23.00 0.87 17.82
C LYS A 51 23.36 0.29 19.19
N LYS A 52 22.38 -0.18 19.98
CA LYS A 52 22.64 -0.90 21.24
C LYS A 52 23.22 -2.30 21.02
N TYR A 53 22.98 -2.87 19.84
CA TYR A 53 23.38 -4.23 19.49
C TYR A 53 24.45 -4.28 18.41
N PHE A 54 24.40 -3.34 17.46
CA PHE A 54 25.31 -3.29 16.32
C PHE A 54 26.38 -2.19 16.51
N PRO A 55 27.68 -2.52 16.35
CA PRO A 55 28.74 -1.52 16.40
C PRO A 55 28.67 -0.58 15.18
N GLU A 56 29.16 0.64 15.33
CA GLU A 56 29.06 1.69 14.31
C GLU A 56 29.77 1.31 13.01
N GLU A 57 30.91 0.62 13.10
CA GLU A 57 31.65 0.07 11.95
C GLU A 57 30.80 -0.92 11.13
N ALA A 58 29.95 -1.71 11.79
CA ALA A 58 29.04 -2.64 11.11
C ALA A 58 27.91 -1.91 10.37
N ILE A 59 27.44 -0.80 10.94
CA ILE A 59 26.42 0.05 10.31
C ILE A 59 27.02 0.76 9.09
N GLU A 60 28.23 1.31 9.20
CA GLU A 60 28.93 1.93 8.08
C GLU A 60 29.18 0.92 6.95
N ARG A 61 29.62 -0.29 7.29
CA ARG A 61 29.80 -1.38 6.34
C ARG A 61 28.49 -1.81 5.70
N PHE A 62 27.37 -1.82 6.44
CA PHE A 62 26.05 -2.10 5.88
C PHE A 62 25.64 -1.06 4.82
N VAL A 63 25.85 0.24 5.09
CA VAL A 63 25.41 1.34 4.22
C VAL A 63 26.31 1.51 2.99
N THR A 64 27.60 1.15 3.10
CA THR A 64 28.58 1.30 2.01
C THR A 64 28.72 0.04 1.14
N MET A 65 28.09 -1.07 1.52
CA MET A 65 28.18 -2.34 0.82
C MET A 65 27.39 -2.34 -0.49
N LYS A 66 27.96 -2.96 -1.52
CA LYS A 66 27.28 -3.16 -2.80
C LYS A 66 25.99 -3.99 -2.61
N PRO A 67 24.89 -3.67 -3.30
CA PRO A 67 23.61 -4.37 -3.16
C PRO A 67 23.70 -5.89 -3.32
N GLU A 68 24.53 -6.38 -4.24
CA GLU A 68 24.69 -7.81 -4.53
C GLU A 68 25.33 -8.55 -3.35
N VAL A 69 26.32 -7.92 -2.71
CA VAL A 69 26.99 -8.46 -1.52
C VAL A 69 26.03 -8.47 -0.34
N PHE A 70 25.26 -7.39 -0.19
CA PHE A 70 24.24 -7.30 0.84
C PHE A 70 23.19 -8.40 0.71
N GLN A 71 22.63 -8.60 -0.49
CA GLN A 71 21.62 -9.64 -0.74
C GLN A 71 22.14 -11.05 -0.42
N LYS A 72 23.38 -11.35 -0.82
CA LYS A 72 24.02 -12.63 -0.51
C LYS A 72 24.13 -12.85 1.00
N LEU A 73 24.64 -11.86 1.74
CA LEU A 73 24.80 -11.94 3.20
C LEU A 73 23.44 -12.02 3.92
N ALA A 74 22.45 -11.27 3.45
CA ALA A 74 21.10 -11.29 4.01
C ALA A 74 20.44 -12.67 3.83
N SER A 75 20.62 -13.33 2.69
CA SER A 75 20.12 -14.68 2.46
C SER A 75 20.79 -15.70 3.38
N LEU A 76 22.12 -15.61 3.56
CA LEU A 76 22.85 -16.49 4.48
C LEU A 76 22.40 -16.29 5.93
N LEU A 77 22.24 -15.04 6.36
CA LEU A 77 21.69 -14.73 7.69
C LEU A 77 20.26 -15.26 7.84
N HIS A 78 19.41 -15.08 6.83
CA HIS A 78 18.02 -15.54 6.89
C HIS A 78 17.93 -17.05 7.13
N GLU A 79 18.71 -17.85 6.40
CA GLU A 79 18.74 -19.30 6.60
C GLU A 79 19.29 -19.68 7.98
N ALA A 80 20.44 -19.11 8.37
CA ALA A 80 21.06 -19.42 9.65
C ALA A 80 20.20 -19.01 10.86
N LEU A 81 19.42 -17.93 10.74
CA LEU A 81 18.52 -17.44 11.78
C LEU A 81 17.20 -18.22 11.90
N LYS A 82 16.90 -19.19 11.01
CA LYS A 82 15.78 -20.12 11.22
C LYS A 82 15.99 -21.01 12.44
N ASP A 83 17.25 -21.34 12.73
CA ASP A 83 17.66 -22.04 13.95
C ASP A 83 18.98 -21.45 14.48
N PRO A 84 18.90 -20.29 15.16
CA PRO A 84 20.09 -19.52 15.55
C PRO A 84 20.99 -20.27 16.53
N TRP A 85 20.42 -21.19 17.30
CA TRP A 85 21.13 -21.91 18.35
C TRP A 85 22.03 -23.00 17.78
N ASN A 86 21.60 -23.64 16.68
CA ASN A 86 22.40 -24.66 15.99
C ASN A 86 23.35 -24.08 14.93
N HIS A 87 23.10 -22.86 14.43
CA HIS A 87 23.94 -22.20 13.42
C HIS A 87 24.82 -21.07 13.97
N LYS A 88 25.09 -21.02 15.29
CA LYS A 88 25.87 -19.93 15.92
C LYS A 88 27.22 -19.66 15.25
N THR A 89 27.94 -20.71 14.88
CA THR A 89 29.26 -20.59 14.23
C THR A 89 29.14 -19.97 12.85
N GLU A 90 28.14 -20.38 12.06
CA GLU A 90 27.87 -19.82 10.74
C GLU A 90 27.43 -18.36 10.84
N ILE A 91 26.52 -18.05 11.77
CA ILE A 91 26.08 -16.68 12.05
C ILE A 91 27.27 -15.79 12.43
N TYR A 92 28.16 -16.29 13.28
CA TYR A 92 29.40 -15.59 13.64
C TYR A 92 30.29 -15.34 12.41
N LEU A 93 30.54 -16.36 11.58
CA LEU A 93 31.37 -16.22 10.37
C LEU A 93 30.77 -15.19 9.41
N ILE A 94 29.45 -15.19 9.24
CA ILE A 94 28.74 -14.21 8.42
C ILE A 94 28.91 -12.79 8.98
N PHE A 95 28.74 -12.61 10.30
CA PHE A 95 28.93 -11.30 10.94
C PHE A 95 30.39 -10.82 10.88
N ARG A 96 31.36 -11.70 11.10
CA ARG A 96 32.78 -11.36 11.03
C ARG A 96 33.23 -11.06 9.60
N ASP A 97 33.02 -12.00 8.69
CA ASP A 97 33.60 -11.94 7.34
C ASP A 97 32.76 -11.03 6.43
N GLY A 98 31.44 -11.02 6.63
CA GLY A 98 30.51 -10.19 5.87
C GLY A 98 30.41 -8.76 6.38
N PHE A 99 30.31 -8.57 7.70
CA PHE A 99 29.99 -7.28 8.34
C PHE A 99 31.13 -6.70 9.20
N GLY A 100 32.27 -7.38 9.30
CA GLY A 100 33.43 -6.89 10.07
C GLY A 100 33.22 -6.90 11.59
N ILE A 101 32.23 -7.65 12.08
CA ILE A 101 31.85 -7.62 13.49
C ILE A 101 32.74 -8.59 14.28
N GLY A 102 33.37 -8.08 15.34
CA GLY A 102 34.17 -8.89 16.26
C GLY A 102 33.34 -9.93 17.01
N ILE A 103 34.00 -10.97 17.54
CA ILE A 103 33.32 -12.11 18.20
C ILE A 103 32.45 -11.68 19.39
N THR A 104 32.88 -10.67 20.14
CA THR A 104 32.14 -10.12 21.29
C THR A 104 30.82 -9.50 20.85
N ASP A 105 30.84 -8.69 19.79
CA ASP A 105 29.64 -7.99 19.32
C ASP A 105 28.72 -8.93 18.53
N ALA A 106 29.27 -9.88 17.78
CA ALA A 106 28.50 -10.95 17.15
C ALA A 106 27.74 -11.79 18.20
N THR A 107 28.39 -12.11 19.34
CA THR A 107 27.74 -12.82 20.44
C THR A 107 26.63 -11.99 21.09
N LYS A 108 26.82 -10.67 21.25
CA LYS A 108 25.77 -9.76 21.73
C LYS A 108 24.57 -9.73 20.79
N ILE A 109 24.80 -9.68 19.48
CA ILE A 109 23.73 -9.70 18.48
C ILE A 109 22.95 -11.02 18.57
N ILE A 110 23.64 -12.17 18.57
CA ILE A 110 23.02 -13.50 18.66
C ILE A 110 22.16 -13.62 19.92
N ALA A 111 22.68 -13.18 21.08
CA ALA A 111 21.95 -13.23 22.34
C ALA A 111 20.69 -12.35 22.37
N ASN A 112 20.63 -11.30 21.53
CA ASN A 112 19.54 -10.33 21.49
C ASN A 112 18.67 -10.43 20.22
N ILE A 113 18.81 -11.50 19.43
CA ILE A 113 17.96 -11.76 18.25
C ILE A 113 16.47 -11.54 18.54
N PRO A 114 15.88 -12.06 19.65
CA PRO A 114 14.46 -11.83 19.93
C PRO A 114 14.11 -10.35 20.09
N SER A 115 14.95 -9.58 20.78
CA SER A 115 14.74 -8.15 21.02
C SER A 115 14.90 -7.32 19.74
N ILE A 116 15.87 -7.68 18.90
CA ILE A 116 16.07 -7.06 17.58
C ILE A 116 14.87 -7.36 16.68
N ALA A 117 14.42 -8.62 16.63
CA ALA A 117 13.25 -9.02 15.85
C ALA A 117 11.97 -8.31 16.30
N SER A 118 11.75 -8.19 17.62
CA SER A 118 10.63 -7.42 18.18
C SER A 118 10.69 -5.96 17.73
N GLY A 119 11.85 -5.30 17.87
CA GLY A 119 12.01 -3.90 17.47
C GLY A 119 11.78 -3.66 15.97
N LEU A 120 12.18 -4.60 15.12
CA LEU A 120 11.88 -4.54 13.67
C LEU A 120 10.40 -4.79 13.37
N SER A 121 9.74 -5.69 14.10
CA SER A 121 8.30 -5.92 13.99
C SER A 121 7.50 -4.68 14.38
N GLU A 122 7.84 -4.05 15.51
CA GLU A 122 7.26 -2.78 15.98
C GLU A 122 7.48 -1.67 14.95
N TYR A 123 8.68 -1.57 14.37
CA TYR A 123 8.97 -0.63 13.29
C TYR A 123 8.02 -0.83 12.10
N LEU A 124 7.86 -2.06 11.61
CA LEU A 124 6.98 -2.35 10.47
C LEU A 124 5.51 -2.04 10.79
N GLN A 125 5.05 -2.33 11.99
CA GLN A 125 3.69 -2.01 12.43
C GLN A 125 3.45 -0.49 12.51
N GLU A 126 4.37 0.25 13.13
CA GLU A 126 4.26 1.71 13.22
C GLU A 126 4.41 2.39 11.86
N TYR A 127 5.30 1.88 11.02
CA TYR A 127 5.46 2.33 9.64
C TYR A 127 4.15 2.16 8.86
N ALA A 128 3.56 0.95 8.88
CA ALA A 128 2.28 0.69 8.22
C ALA A 128 1.15 1.60 8.76
N LYS A 129 1.15 1.89 10.07
CA LYS A 129 0.20 2.83 10.67
C LYS A 129 0.41 4.26 10.18
N ILE A 130 1.66 4.73 10.07
CA ILE A 130 1.97 6.05 9.52
C ILE A 130 1.44 6.18 8.08
N ILE A 131 1.68 5.16 7.24
CA ILE A 131 1.18 5.13 5.87
C ILE A 131 -0.36 5.21 5.84
N LYS A 132 -1.03 4.35 6.60
CA LYS A 132 -2.50 4.32 6.65
C LYS A 132 -3.11 5.65 7.14
N ASP A 133 -2.52 6.24 8.18
CA ASP A 133 -2.94 7.53 8.71
C ASP A 133 -2.75 8.64 7.67
N ALA A 134 -1.61 8.63 6.95
CA ALA A 134 -1.31 9.61 5.90
C ALA A 134 -2.28 9.50 4.72
N GLN A 135 -2.56 8.29 4.23
CA GLN A 135 -3.53 8.05 3.15
C GLN A 135 -4.91 8.57 3.53
N LYS A 136 -5.37 8.26 4.75
CA LYS A 136 -6.67 8.74 5.23
C LYS A 136 -6.71 10.28 5.29
N ALA A 137 -5.68 10.90 5.87
CA ALA A 137 -5.60 12.34 5.98
C ALA A 137 -5.48 13.03 4.60
N SER A 138 -4.83 12.40 3.62
CA SER A 138 -4.73 12.90 2.25
C SER A 138 -6.11 12.97 1.60
N LEU A 139 -6.91 11.90 1.73
CA LEU A 139 -8.28 11.89 1.21
C LEU A 139 -9.19 12.90 1.91
N GLU A 140 -8.99 13.13 3.21
CA GLU A 140 -9.69 14.19 3.95
C GLU A 140 -9.27 15.59 3.45
N TRP A 141 -7.98 15.79 3.18
CA TRP A 141 -7.46 17.01 2.58
C TRP A 141 -8.04 17.24 1.18
N ASP A 142 -8.07 16.21 0.32
CA ASP A 142 -8.67 16.27 -1.02
C ASP A 142 -10.14 16.65 -0.95
N ARG A 143 -10.93 15.94 -0.12
CA ARG A 143 -12.35 16.25 0.09
C ARG A 143 -12.56 17.70 0.54
N LYS A 144 -11.75 18.19 1.48
CA LYS A 144 -11.83 19.59 1.95
C LYS A 144 -11.49 20.59 0.85
N ASN A 145 -10.51 20.29 0.01
CA ASN A 145 -10.09 21.17 -1.09
C ASN A 145 -11.01 21.10 -2.31
N LEU A 146 -11.84 20.06 -2.43
CA LEU A 146 -12.89 19.92 -3.44
C LEU A 146 -14.27 20.40 -2.97
N ASP A 147 -14.51 20.52 -1.66
CA ASP A 147 -15.80 20.91 -1.11
C ASP A 147 -16.19 22.35 -1.50
N LEU A 148 -17.25 22.48 -2.30
CA LEU A 148 -17.80 23.76 -2.74
C LEU A 148 -18.27 24.66 -1.59
N LYS A 149 -18.57 24.10 -0.41
CA LYS A 149 -18.93 24.85 0.79
C LYS A 149 -17.71 25.44 1.51
N ASN A 150 -16.52 24.89 1.31
CA ASN A 150 -15.29 25.46 1.85
C ASN A 150 -14.88 26.70 1.02
N PRO A 151 -14.86 27.92 1.58
CA PRO A 151 -14.50 29.11 0.81
C PRO A 151 -13.07 29.05 0.26
N ASN A 152 -12.18 28.28 0.90
CA ASN A 152 -10.78 28.09 0.51
C ASN A 152 -10.54 26.85 -0.37
N ASN A 153 -11.59 26.30 -1.00
CA ASN A 153 -11.45 25.20 -1.95
C ASN A 153 -10.66 25.61 -3.21
N LEU A 154 -10.20 24.62 -3.95
CA LEU A 154 -9.41 24.81 -5.18
C LEU A 154 -10.20 25.57 -6.25
N HIS A 155 -11.52 25.34 -6.39
CA HIS A 155 -12.35 26.08 -7.34
C HIS A 155 -12.33 27.60 -7.09
N ASN A 156 -12.41 28.04 -5.84
CA ASN A 156 -12.38 29.45 -5.49
C ASN A 156 -10.97 30.02 -5.62
N LYS A 157 -9.93 29.28 -5.20
CA LYS A 157 -8.52 29.66 -5.43
C LYS A 157 -8.24 29.90 -6.92
N ILE A 158 -8.73 29.03 -7.80
CA ILE A 158 -8.60 29.17 -9.26
C ILE A 158 -9.24 30.47 -9.77
N LYS A 159 -10.41 30.85 -9.22
CA LYS A 159 -11.11 32.09 -9.61
C LYS A 159 -10.37 33.35 -9.19
N SER A 160 -9.73 33.32 -8.02
CA SER A 160 -8.99 34.46 -7.47
C SER A 160 -7.51 34.51 -7.89
N ALA A 161 -7.02 33.49 -8.60
CA ALA A 161 -5.62 33.41 -9.03
C ALA A 161 -5.21 34.65 -9.85
N GLY A 162 -4.10 35.27 -9.44
CA GLY A 162 -3.63 36.54 -9.99
C GLY A 162 -2.84 36.38 -11.28
N SER A 163 -2.34 35.18 -11.57
CA SER A 163 -1.60 34.89 -12.81
C SER A 163 -2.12 33.65 -13.54
N TYR A 164 -1.81 33.56 -14.83
CA TYR A 164 -2.11 32.38 -15.63
C TYR A 164 -1.38 31.13 -15.10
N ALA A 165 -0.11 31.29 -14.71
CA ALA A 165 0.69 30.20 -14.18
C ALA A 165 0.13 29.64 -12.87
N GLU A 166 -0.26 30.52 -11.96
CA GLU A 166 -0.94 30.13 -10.71
C GLU A 166 -2.26 29.38 -11.00
N ARG A 167 -3.02 29.84 -12.00
CA ARG A 167 -4.26 29.19 -12.38
C ARG A 167 -4.04 27.77 -12.93
N ILE A 168 -2.99 27.56 -13.72
CA ILE A 168 -2.64 26.23 -14.22
C ILE A 168 -2.26 25.32 -13.06
N LEU A 169 -1.37 25.78 -12.17
CA LEU A 169 -0.97 25.02 -10.98
C LEU A 169 -2.18 24.54 -10.17
N LEU A 170 -3.08 25.47 -9.82
CA LEU A 170 -4.27 25.15 -9.04
C LEU A 170 -5.25 24.20 -9.79
N ARG A 171 -5.30 24.24 -11.12
CA ARG A 171 -6.10 23.30 -11.93
C ARG A 171 -5.48 21.92 -11.94
N THR A 172 -4.15 21.83 -12.03
CA THR A 172 -3.42 20.58 -11.91
C THR A 172 -3.63 19.96 -10.52
N GLU A 173 -3.56 20.77 -9.45
CA GLU A 173 -3.88 20.33 -8.08
C GLU A 173 -5.33 19.84 -7.94
N LEU A 174 -6.30 20.57 -8.51
CA LEU A 174 -7.71 20.16 -8.53
C LEU A 174 -7.89 18.79 -9.18
N LEU A 175 -7.21 18.58 -10.31
CA LEU A 175 -7.26 17.32 -11.05
C LEU A 175 -6.64 16.18 -10.26
N TYR A 176 -5.50 16.40 -9.61
CA TYR A 176 -4.87 15.44 -8.72
C TYR A 176 -5.80 15.01 -7.57
N ALA A 177 -6.36 15.97 -6.83
CA ALA A 177 -7.25 15.69 -5.70
C ALA A 177 -8.51 14.93 -6.14
N ALA A 178 -9.10 15.30 -7.28
CA ALA A 178 -10.27 14.62 -7.81
C ALA A 178 -9.97 13.17 -8.23
N VAL A 179 -8.83 12.94 -8.89
CA VAL A 179 -8.40 11.61 -9.32
C VAL A 179 -8.05 10.72 -8.13
N GLN A 180 -7.30 11.24 -7.15
CA GLN A 180 -6.95 10.49 -5.94
C GLN A 180 -8.20 10.07 -5.15
N LEU A 181 -9.17 10.97 -5.02
CA LEU A 181 -10.43 10.66 -4.34
C LEU A 181 -11.26 9.61 -5.10
N ALA A 182 -11.31 9.71 -6.43
CA ALA A 182 -12.02 8.73 -7.26
C ALA A 182 -11.38 7.34 -7.20
N ASP A 183 -10.04 7.27 -7.26
CA ASP A 183 -9.29 6.00 -7.19
C ASP A 183 -9.52 5.31 -5.85
N ALA A 184 -9.50 6.07 -4.74
CA ALA A 184 -9.79 5.55 -3.41
C ALA A 184 -11.24 5.06 -3.24
N ASP A 185 -12.22 5.78 -3.78
CA ASP A 185 -13.64 5.37 -3.74
C ASP A 185 -13.85 4.06 -4.52
N ILE A 186 -13.18 3.91 -5.67
CA ILE A 186 -13.22 2.71 -6.50
C ILE A 186 -12.57 1.53 -5.76
N GLU A 187 -11.40 1.74 -5.17
CA GLU A 187 -10.72 0.71 -4.38
C GLU A 187 -11.58 0.24 -3.19
N GLN A 188 -12.20 1.18 -2.46
CA GLN A 188 -13.08 0.86 -1.36
C GLN A 188 -14.29 0.04 -1.81
N LYS A 189 -15.01 0.49 -2.86
CA LYS A 189 -16.21 -0.20 -3.36
C LYS A 189 -15.91 -1.59 -3.90
N VAL A 190 -14.80 -1.75 -4.62
CA VAL A 190 -14.35 -3.06 -5.10
C VAL A 190 -14.08 -4.00 -3.92
N SER A 191 -13.33 -3.54 -2.92
CA SER A 191 -13.03 -4.33 -1.72
C SER A 191 -14.28 -4.71 -0.93
N GLU A 192 -15.22 -3.78 -0.75
CA GLU A 192 -16.50 -4.04 -0.09
C GLU A 192 -17.33 -5.07 -0.85
N THR A 193 -17.37 -4.99 -2.18
CA THR A 193 -18.12 -5.94 -3.02
C THR A 193 -17.48 -7.34 -3.00
N GLU A 194 -16.15 -7.45 -3.10
CA GLU A 194 -15.43 -8.72 -2.96
C GLU A 194 -15.69 -9.38 -1.60
N LYS A 195 -15.73 -8.57 -0.53
CA LYS A 195 -16.08 -9.04 0.81
C LYS A 195 -17.51 -9.53 0.89
N MET A 196 -18.47 -8.85 0.26
CA MET A 196 -19.87 -9.30 0.21
C MET A 196 -20.00 -10.67 -0.48
N ILE A 197 -19.32 -10.86 -1.62
CA ILE A 197 -19.30 -12.15 -2.34
C ILE A 197 -18.73 -13.25 -1.45
N THR A 198 -17.58 -13.00 -0.82
CA THR A 198 -16.92 -13.98 0.07
C THR A 198 -17.79 -14.31 1.29
N THR A 199 -18.42 -13.29 1.89
CA THR A 199 -19.33 -13.49 3.03
C THR A 199 -20.55 -14.30 2.63
N ALA A 200 -21.14 -14.05 1.45
CA ALA A 200 -22.27 -14.83 0.94
C ALA A 200 -21.88 -16.29 0.69
N GLU A 201 -20.71 -16.52 0.09
CA GLU A 201 -20.15 -17.85 -0.13
C GLU A 201 -19.99 -18.63 1.18
N GLU A 202 -19.38 -18.01 2.19
CA GLU A 202 -19.20 -18.60 3.53
C GLU A 202 -20.53 -18.90 4.23
N ASN A 203 -21.48 -17.97 4.17
CA ASN A 203 -22.79 -18.14 4.78
C ASN A 203 -23.56 -19.32 4.16
N ILE A 204 -23.50 -19.49 2.84
CA ILE A 204 -24.17 -20.62 2.17
C ILE A 204 -23.51 -21.95 2.56
N LYS A 205 -22.17 -22.02 2.63
CA LYS A 205 -21.48 -23.23 3.12
C LYS A 205 -21.97 -23.62 4.51
N ILE A 206 -22.00 -22.66 5.43
CA ILE A 206 -22.44 -22.86 6.82
C ILE A 206 -23.91 -23.31 6.86
N GLU A 207 -24.80 -22.63 6.15
CA GLU A 207 -26.24 -22.92 6.18
C GLU A 207 -26.55 -24.31 5.59
N VAL A 208 -25.85 -24.70 4.52
CA VAL A 208 -25.95 -26.05 3.95
C VAL A 208 -25.50 -27.11 4.95
N GLU A 209 -24.34 -26.94 5.57
CA GLU A 209 -23.84 -27.88 6.58
C GLU A 209 -24.80 -28.02 7.77
N LEU A 210 -25.29 -26.90 8.31
CA LEU A 210 -26.26 -26.88 9.41
C LEU A 210 -27.55 -27.60 9.02
N SER A 211 -28.13 -27.25 7.87
CA SER A 211 -29.39 -27.83 7.40
C SER A 211 -29.28 -29.33 7.16
N ARG A 212 -28.18 -29.78 6.53
CA ARG A 212 -27.92 -31.22 6.32
C ARG A 212 -27.79 -31.98 7.63
N ASN A 213 -27.08 -31.42 8.61
CA ASN A 213 -26.93 -32.03 9.94
C ASN A 213 -28.27 -32.15 10.67
N VAL A 214 -29.12 -31.13 10.60
CA VAL A 214 -30.48 -31.16 11.18
C VAL A 214 -31.33 -32.25 10.54
N ILE A 215 -31.35 -32.34 9.20
CA ILE A 215 -32.10 -33.38 8.48
C ILE A 215 -31.57 -34.77 8.82
N PHE A 216 -30.25 -34.94 8.91
CA PHE A 216 -29.63 -36.21 9.31
C PHE A 216 -30.06 -36.64 10.72
N GLY A 217 -30.15 -35.70 11.66
CA GLY A 217 -30.57 -35.96 13.05
C GLY A 217 -32.06 -36.25 13.19
N LEU A 218 -32.91 -35.53 12.44
CA LEU A 218 -34.37 -35.72 12.48
C LEU A 218 -34.82 -36.98 11.72
N GLY A 219 -34.09 -37.39 10.68
CA GLY A 219 -34.37 -38.56 9.86
C GLY A 219 -34.01 -39.90 10.50
N TRP A 220 -34.13 -40.05 11.82
CA TRP A 220 -33.70 -41.26 12.56
C TRP A 220 -34.42 -42.53 12.11
N ALA A 221 -35.64 -42.41 11.59
CA ALA A 221 -36.44 -43.52 11.07
C ALA A 221 -36.06 -43.94 9.63
N LEU A 222 -35.19 -43.17 8.97
CA LEU A 222 -34.73 -43.41 7.60
C LEU A 222 -33.31 -43.99 7.61
N SER A 223 -33.02 -44.84 6.63
CA SER A 223 -31.64 -45.26 6.35
C SER A 223 -30.76 -44.07 5.97
N ALA A 224 -29.44 -44.25 6.04
CA ALA A 224 -28.50 -43.22 5.61
C ALA A 224 -28.67 -42.85 4.12
N SER A 225 -28.98 -43.83 3.26
CA SER A 225 -29.23 -43.61 1.84
C SER A 225 -30.51 -42.84 1.56
N GLU A 226 -31.59 -43.09 2.31
CA GLU A 226 -32.83 -42.33 2.17
C GLU A 226 -32.66 -40.88 2.63
N ARG A 227 -31.91 -40.66 3.72
CA ARG A 227 -31.55 -39.29 4.16
C ARG A 227 -30.73 -38.55 3.11
N GLU A 228 -29.73 -39.20 2.53
CA GLU A 228 -28.90 -38.59 1.48
C GLU A 228 -29.71 -38.29 0.21
N SER A 229 -30.63 -39.18 -0.17
CA SER A 229 -31.54 -38.97 -1.29
C SER A 229 -32.46 -37.75 -1.08
N LEU A 230 -32.86 -37.46 0.17
CA LEU A 230 -33.68 -36.27 0.49
C LEU A 230 -32.88 -34.96 0.42
N MET A 231 -31.56 -35.01 0.59
CA MET A 231 -30.67 -33.84 0.61
C MET A 231 -29.86 -33.69 -0.68
N THR A 232 -30.21 -34.40 -1.74
CA THR A 232 -29.42 -34.41 -2.99
C THR A 232 -29.26 -33.00 -3.59
N ASP A 233 -30.30 -32.17 -3.53
CA ASP A 233 -30.23 -30.78 -4.02
C ASP A 233 -29.71 -29.79 -2.95
N LEU A 234 -29.61 -30.22 -1.69
CA LEU A 234 -29.08 -29.42 -0.59
C LEU A 234 -27.56 -29.62 -0.49
N THR A 235 -26.84 -29.17 -1.52
CA THR A 235 -25.38 -29.12 -1.52
C THR A 235 -24.92 -27.69 -1.85
N PHE A 236 -23.67 -27.39 -1.53
CA PHE A 236 -23.09 -26.09 -1.83
C PHE A 236 -23.08 -25.83 -3.35
N GLU A 237 -22.73 -26.84 -4.14
CA GLU A 237 -22.60 -26.75 -5.60
C GLU A 237 -23.95 -26.50 -6.29
N HIS A 238 -25.07 -26.90 -5.69
CA HIS A 238 -26.41 -26.63 -6.21
C HIS A 238 -26.97 -25.27 -5.79
N LEU A 239 -26.49 -24.70 -4.67
CA LEU A 239 -27.01 -23.46 -4.10
C LEU A 239 -26.09 -22.24 -4.31
N TRP A 240 -24.84 -22.48 -4.71
CA TRP A 240 -23.87 -21.44 -5.01
C TRP A 240 -23.20 -21.69 -6.36
N ASP A 241 -23.35 -20.73 -7.26
CA ASP A 241 -22.63 -20.74 -8.53
C ASP A 241 -21.24 -20.13 -8.34
N SER A 242 -20.26 -21.01 -8.09
CA SER A 242 -18.85 -20.62 -7.95
C SER A 242 -18.30 -19.97 -9.23
N GLY A 243 -18.83 -20.35 -10.41
CA GLY A 243 -18.41 -19.79 -11.68
C GLY A 243 -18.86 -18.34 -11.87
N ILE A 244 -20.08 -18.01 -11.45
CA ILE A 244 -20.56 -16.63 -11.40
C ILE A 244 -19.73 -15.82 -10.39
N ALA A 245 -19.52 -16.35 -9.18
CA ALA A 245 -18.75 -15.66 -8.14
C ALA A 245 -17.30 -15.34 -8.57
N GLU A 246 -16.65 -16.29 -9.24
CA GLU A 246 -15.29 -16.10 -9.78
C GLU A 246 -15.28 -15.11 -10.95
N THR A 247 -16.31 -15.16 -11.81
CA THR A 247 -16.52 -14.19 -12.88
C THR A 247 -16.70 -12.77 -12.34
N ASP A 248 -17.49 -12.61 -11.28
CA ASP A 248 -17.72 -11.32 -10.63
C ASP A 248 -16.43 -10.77 -10.00
N LYS A 249 -15.67 -11.60 -9.28
CA LYS A 249 -14.35 -11.22 -8.74
C LYS A 249 -13.39 -10.79 -9.86
N SER A 250 -13.35 -11.52 -10.98
CA SER A 250 -12.55 -11.17 -12.16
C SER A 250 -12.99 -9.84 -12.78
N ASN A 251 -14.29 -9.60 -12.93
CA ASN A 251 -14.85 -8.35 -13.44
C ASN A 251 -14.52 -7.16 -12.54
N LEU A 252 -14.61 -7.33 -11.21
CA LEU A 252 -14.23 -6.31 -10.23
C LEU A 252 -12.75 -5.93 -10.33
N LYS A 253 -11.86 -6.93 -10.44
CA LYS A 253 -10.43 -6.70 -10.67
C LYS A 253 -10.18 -5.92 -11.96
N ASN A 254 -10.80 -6.34 -13.06
CA ASN A 254 -10.65 -5.71 -14.37
C ASN A 254 -11.20 -4.27 -14.39
N TYR A 255 -12.31 -4.03 -13.67
CA TYR A 255 -12.85 -2.68 -13.44
C TYR A 255 -11.86 -1.80 -12.67
N LYS A 256 -11.30 -2.29 -11.55
CA LYS A 256 -10.28 -1.57 -10.77
C LYS A 256 -9.06 -1.22 -11.62
N GLU A 257 -8.55 -2.17 -12.41
CA GLU A 257 -7.40 -1.96 -13.29
C GLU A 257 -7.66 -0.89 -14.35
N LYS A 258 -8.83 -0.93 -15.01
CA LYS A 258 -9.23 0.09 -16.00
C LYS A 258 -9.33 1.48 -15.39
N MET A 259 -9.93 1.58 -14.20
CA MET A 259 -10.09 2.85 -13.52
C MET A 259 -8.75 3.43 -13.05
N SER A 260 -7.87 2.61 -12.49
CA SER A 260 -6.51 3.03 -12.13
C SER A 260 -5.72 3.48 -13.38
N GLY A 261 -5.88 2.79 -14.51
CA GLY A 261 -5.30 3.19 -15.79
C GLY A 261 -5.83 4.54 -16.31
N PHE A 262 -7.14 4.78 -16.15
CA PHE A 262 -7.77 6.07 -16.47
C PHE A 262 -7.24 7.19 -15.56
N SER A 263 -7.21 6.97 -14.25
CA SER A 263 -6.62 7.88 -13.25
C SER A 263 -5.19 8.27 -13.61
N LYS A 264 -4.35 7.30 -13.97
CA LYS A 264 -2.97 7.53 -14.42
C LYS A 264 -2.92 8.39 -15.68
N SER A 265 -3.80 8.15 -16.64
CA SER A 265 -3.88 8.94 -17.88
C SER A 265 -4.27 10.39 -17.59
N MET A 266 -5.24 10.61 -16.69
CA MET A 266 -5.64 11.95 -16.26
C MET A 266 -4.48 12.71 -15.60
N ILE A 267 -3.73 12.05 -14.72
CA ILE A 267 -2.53 12.62 -14.09
C ILE A 267 -1.50 13.01 -15.15
N GLN A 268 -1.26 12.16 -16.15
CA GLN A 268 -0.33 12.48 -17.24
C GLN A 268 -0.82 13.68 -18.07
N CYS A 269 -2.12 13.80 -18.33
CA CYS A 269 -2.68 14.99 -18.96
C CYS A 269 -2.47 16.24 -18.10
N ALA A 270 -2.65 16.14 -16.77
CA ALA A 270 -2.43 17.24 -15.83
C ALA A 270 -0.98 17.78 -15.87
N GLN A 271 -0.02 16.86 -16.00
CA GLN A 271 1.40 17.17 -16.06
C GLN A 271 1.81 17.83 -17.39
N LYS A 272 1.06 17.59 -18.46
CA LYS A 272 1.34 18.11 -19.80
C LYS A 272 0.47 19.28 -20.21
N LEU A 273 -0.26 19.87 -19.27
CA LEU A 273 -1.28 20.87 -19.58
C LEU A 273 -0.70 22.13 -20.24
N VAL A 274 0.49 22.56 -19.82
CA VAL A 274 1.23 23.68 -20.44
C VAL A 274 1.73 23.31 -21.83
N GLU A 275 2.37 22.13 -21.98
CA GLU A 275 2.89 21.67 -23.29
C GLU A 275 1.77 21.59 -24.35
N VAL A 276 0.60 21.08 -23.97
CA VAL A 276 -0.56 20.98 -24.86
C VAL A 276 -1.14 22.35 -25.20
N ASP A 277 -1.26 23.25 -24.22
CA ASP A 277 -1.74 24.62 -24.44
C ASP A 277 -0.78 25.41 -25.36
N GLU A 278 0.52 25.29 -25.15
CA GLU A 278 1.55 25.94 -25.97
C GLU A 278 1.53 25.43 -27.41
N GLN A 279 1.43 24.12 -27.61
CA GLN A 279 1.32 23.52 -28.94
C GLN A 279 0.03 23.99 -29.65
N GLY A 280 -1.10 23.99 -28.95
CA GLY A 280 -2.37 24.46 -29.51
C GLY A 280 -2.34 25.94 -29.90
N ALA A 281 -1.70 26.79 -29.09
CA ALA A 281 -1.48 28.19 -29.44
C ALA A 281 -0.59 28.33 -30.69
N ALA A 282 0.52 27.59 -30.76
CA ALA A 282 1.43 27.60 -31.90
C ALA A 282 0.72 27.17 -33.20
N ASP A 283 -0.11 26.13 -33.15
CA ASP A 283 -0.88 25.64 -34.29
C ASP A 283 -1.89 26.70 -34.78
N ILE A 284 -2.59 27.38 -33.85
CA ILE A 284 -3.51 28.47 -34.20
C ILE A 284 -2.74 29.61 -34.88
N PHE A 285 -1.64 30.09 -34.29
CA PHE A 285 -0.88 31.20 -34.86
C PHE A 285 -0.20 30.82 -36.19
N GLY A 286 0.27 29.58 -36.35
CA GLY A 286 0.84 29.07 -37.60
C GLY A 286 -0.21 28.85 -38.69
N SER A 287 -1.48 28.58 -38.33
CA SER A 287 -2.59 28.49 -39.31
C SER A 287 -3.10 29.85 -39.80
N LEU A 288 -2.75 30.92 -39.10
CA LEU A 288 -3.15 32.30 -39.40
C LEU A 288 -2.07 33.09 -40.18
N SER A 289 -0.87 32.53 -40.34
CA SER A 289 0.26 33.07 -41.11
C SER A 289 0.32 32.51 -42.52
#